data_AF-A0A831TQ05-F1
#
_entry.id   AF-A0A831TQ05-F1
#
_cell.length_a   1.000
_cell.length_b   1.000
_cell.length_c   1.000
_cell.angle_alpha   90.00
_cell.angle_beta   90.00
_cell.angle_gamma   90.00
#
_symmetry.space_group_name_H-M   'P 1'
#
loop_
_entity.id
_entity.type
_entity.pdbx_description
1 polymer ?
#
loop_
_entity_poly.entity_id
_entity_poly.type
_entity_poly.pdbx_seq_one_letter_code
_entity_poly.pdbx_strand_id
1 'polypeptide(L)'
;MGQFQIVDVFKHYHELFNNEHYHDFLNKVINDEAKLNFLCRESISLLHGKRYEIEDTGALLYLQHALWGPKEPMTIRSVVIDEAQDFSLLQVLALRNILNTNLLTIMGDLSQGIHGYRGINDWTELNSSVFDQSNAHYVTLENSYQPP
;
A
#
# COMPACT_ATOMS: atom_id res chain seq x y z
N MET A 1 -3.11 11.66 -32.84
CA MET A 1 -3.30 11.59 -31.38
C MET A 1 -3.60 10.14 -31.05
N GLY A 2 -2.70 9.46 -30.33
CA GLY A 2 -2.87 8.05 -30.00
C GLY A 2 -4.10 7.85 -29.12
N GLN A 3 -4.97 6.93 -29.50
CA GLN A 3 -6.15 6.56 -28.73
C GLN A 3 -5.66 5.81 -27.49
N PHE A 4 -5.72 6.43 -26.31
CA PHE A 4 -5.42 5.73 -25.05
C PHE A 4 -6.44 4.60 -24.89
N GLN A 5 -5.99 3.35 -24.97
CA GLN A 5 -6.82 2.22 -24.61
C GLN A 5 -6.98 2.22 -23.09
N ILE A 6 -8.22 2.10 -22.61
CA ILE A 6 -8.47 1.85 -21.19
C ILE A 6 -7.99 0.42 -20.93
N VAL A 7 -6.81 0.31 -20.34
CA VAL A 7 -6.16 -0.95 -20.01
C VAL A 7 -6.49 -1.29 -18.56
N ASP A 8 -6.97 -2.50 -18.29
CA ASP A 8 -7.31 -2.96 -16.93
C ASP A 8 -6.15 -2.77 -15.92
N VAL A 9 -6.47 -2.47 -14.65
CA VAL A 9 -5.48 -2.21 -13.58
C VAL A 9 -4.49 -3.36 -13.45
N PHE A 10 -5.00 -4.59 -13.58
CA PHE A 10 -4.18 -5.79 -13.49
C PHE A 10 -3.18 -5.88 -14.63
N LYS A 11 -3.52 -5.37 -15.81
CA LYS A 11 -2.59 -5.35 -16.95
C LYS A 11 -1.51 -4.29 -16.75
N HIS A 12 -1.85 -3.10 -16.24
CA HIS A 12 -0.83 -2.11 -15.88
C HIS A 12 0.10 -2.62 -14.77
N TYR A 13 -0.45 -3.31 -13.78
CA TYR A 13 0.34 -3.94 -12.74
C TYR A 13 1.25 -5.06 -13.28
N HIS A 14 0.78 -5.85 -14.26
CA HIS A 14 1.62 -6.83 -14.95
C HIS A 14 2.73 -6.18 -15.76
N GLU A 15 2.41 -5.10 -16.49
CA GLU A 15 3.38 -4.35 -17.29
C GLU A 15 4.51 -3.78 -16.42
N LEU A 16 4.24 -3.39 -15.17
CA LEU A 16 5.26 -2.90 -14.22
C LEU A 16 6.46 -3.86 -14.10
N PHE A 17 6.21 -5.17 -14.11
CA PHE A 17 7.26 -6.18 -13.96
C PHE A 17 7.81 -6.71 -15.28
N ASN A 18 7.09 -6.52 -16.39
CA ASN A 18 7.36 -7.17 -17.68
C ASN A 18 7.70 -6.19 -18.82
N ASN A 19 7.95 -4.91 -18.51
CA ASN A 19 8.29 -3.88 -19.48
C ASN A 19 9.68 -3.29 -19.20
N GLU A 20 10.55 -3.25 -20.21
CA GLU A 20 11.91 -2.71 -20.11
C GLU A 20 11.93 -1.25 -19.62
N HIS A 21 10.96 -0.43 -20.00
CA HIS A 21 10.88 0.96 -19.57
C HIS A 21 10.68 1.09 -18.04
N TYR A 22 9.85 0.21 -17.46
CA TYR A 22 9.66 0.19 -16.01
C TYR A 22 10.82 -0.49 -15.30
N HIS A 23 11.52 -1.43 -15.95
CA HIS A 23 12.71 -2.06 -15.40
C HIS A 23 13.79 -1.03 -15.05
N ASP A 24 14.06 -0.06 -15.93
CA ASP A 24 15.01 1.03 -15.67
C ASP A 24 14.59 1.89 -14.46
N PHE A 25 13.29 2.15 -14.32
CA PHE A 25 12.76 2.87 -13.17
C PHE A 25 12.92 2.08 -11.87
N LEU A 26 12.53 0.81 -11.87
CA LEU A 26 12.64 -0.07 -10.70
C LEU A 26 14.09 -0.27 -10.30
N ASN A 27 15.02 -0.36 -11.25
CA ASN A 27 16.44 -0.49 -10.97
C ASN A 27 17.00 0.74 -10.23
N LYS A 28 16.51 1.95 -10.52
CA LYS A 28 16.90 3.16 -9.77
C LYS A 28 16.42 3.13 -8.31
N VAL A 29 15.29 2.47 -8.05
CA VAL A 29 14.69 2.40 -6.70
C VAL A 29 15.32 1.26 -5.89
N ILE A 30 15.39 0.06 -6.47
CA ILE A 30 15.89 -1.14 -5.80
C ILE A 30 17.42 -1.13 -5.72
N ASN A 31 18.09 -0.60 -6.75
CA ASN A 31 19.54 -0.46 -6.84
C ASN A 31 20.30 -1.78 -6.57
N ASP A 32 19.71 -2.89 -7.01
CA ASP A 32 20.24 -4.25 -6.85
C ASP A 32 19.64 -5.12 -7.98
N GLU A 33 20.42 -5.32 -9.03
CA GLU A 33 19.97 -5.99 -10.26
C GLU A 33 19.57 -7.46 -10.02
N ALA A 34 20.26 -8.15 -9.11
CA ALA A 34 19.93 -9.53 -8.77
C ALA A 34 18.58 -9.63 -8.06
N LYS A 35 18.31 -8.72 -7.11
CA LYS A 35 17.01 -8.65 -6.43
C LYS A 35 15.89 -8.20 -7.37
N LEU A 36 16.14 -7.23 -8.24
CA LEU A 36 15.16 -6.77 -9.22
C LEU A 36 14.76 -7.91 -10.17
N ASN A 37 15.74 -8.63 -10.73
CA ASN A 37 15.48 -9.76 -11.61
C ASN A 37 14.72 -10.88 -10.90
N PHE A 38 15.05 -11.15 -9.63
CA PHE A 38 14.29 -12.08 -8.79
C PHE A 38 12.84 -11.61 -8.62
N LEU A 39 12.63 -10.36 -8.18
CA LEU A 39 11.31 -9.77 -7.97
C LEU A 39 10.46 -9.85 -9.24
N CYS A 40 10.96 -9.35 -10.37
CA CYS A 40 10.25 -9.40 -11.65
C CYS A 40 9.85 -10.83 -12.03
N ARG A 41 10.78 -11.79 -11.90
CA ARG A 41 10.51 -13.20 -12.24
C ARG A 41 9.43 -13.81 -11.35
N GLU A 42 9.53 -13.65 -10.03
CA GLU A 42 8.56 -14.21 -9.09
C GLU A 42 7.17 -13.56 -9.30
N SER A 43 7.11 -12.23 -9.43
CA SER A 43 5.87 -11.50 -9.70
C SER A 43 5.23 -11.93 -11.01
N ILE A 44 5.98 -12.02 -12.11
CA ILE A 44 5.46 -12.49 -13.41
C ILE A 44 4.90 -13.92 -13.29
N SER A 45 5.60 -14.80 -12.58
CA SER A 45 5.17 -16.19 -12.36
C SER A 45 3.80 -16.26 -11.66
N LEU A 46 3.63 -15.50 -10.57
CA LEU A 46 2.37 -15.42 -9.83
C LEU A 46 1.24 -14.84 -10.69
N LEU A 47 1.52 -13.74 -11.38
CA LEU A 47 0.53 -13.01 -12.17
C LEU A 47 0.07 -13.80 -13.41
N HIS A 48 0.94 -14.58 -14.04
CA HIS A 48 0.54 -15.52 -15.09
C HIS A 48 -0.45 -16.58 -14.59
N GLY A 49 -0.29 -17.00 -13.33
CA GLY A 49 -1.24 -17.87 -12.63
C GLY A 49 -2.51 -17.17 -12.14
N LYS A 50 -2.67 -15.85 -12.39
CA LYS A 50 -3.71 -14.99 -11.81
C LYS A 50 -3.73 -15.03 -10.28
N ARG A 51 -2.55 -15.17 -9.68
CA ARG A 51 -2.35 -15.14 -8.23
C ARG A 51 -1.76 -13.80 -7.85
N TYR A 52 -2.19 -13.31 -6.70
CA TYR A 52 -1.76 -12.07 -6.10
C TYR A 52 -1.50 -12.35 -4.64
N GLU A 53 -0.43 -11.74 -4.13
CA GLU A 53 -0.16 -11.74 -2.70
C GLU A 53 -0.96 -10.61 -2.04
N ILE A 54 -1.10 -10.68 -0.71
CA ILE A 54 -1.83 -9.64 0.01
C ILE A 54 -1.10 -8.29 -0.04
N GLU A 55 0.22 -8.27 -0.23
CA GLU A 55 1.01 -7.04 -0.40
C GLU A 55 0.67 -6.31 -1.71
N ASP A 56 0.27 -7.04 -2.75
CA ASP A 56 -0.07 -6.47 -4.05
C ASP A 56 -1.33 -5.60 -3.96
N THR A 57 -2.19 -5.85 -2.97
CA THR A 57 -3.47 -5.16 -2.80
C THR A 57 -3.30 -3.65 -2.62
N GLY A 58 -2.28 -3.20 -1.89
CA GLY A 58 -2.02 -1.78 -1.69
C GLY A 58 -1.68 -1.08 -3.00
N ALA A 59 -0.78 -1.68 -3.78
CA ALA A 59 -0.37 -1.15 -5.09
C ALA A 59 -1.53 -1.18 -6.09
N LEU A 60 -2.29 -2.27 -6.16
CA LEU A 60 -3.45 -2.40 -7.05
C LEU A 60 -4.54 -1.39 -6.72
N LEU A 61 -4.88 -1.21 -5.43
CA LEU A 61 -5.85 -0.22 -4.98
C LEU A 61 -5.39 1.21 -5.30
N TYR A 62 -4.12 1.51 -5.02
CA TYR A 62 -3.54 2.81 -5.33
C TYR A 62 -3.57 3.10 -6.83
N LEU A 63 -3.12 2.16 -7.67
CA LEU A 63 -3.13 2.30 -9.13
C LEU A 63 -4.54 2.45 -9.68
N GLN A 64 -5.48 1.64 -9.22
CA GLN A 64 -6.89 1.72 -9.61
C GLN A 64 -7.45 3.13 -9.34
N HIS A 65 -7.17 3.66 -8.15
CA HIS A 65 -7.62 4.99 -7.78
C HIS A 65 -6.90 6.09 -8.57
N ALA A 66 -5.59 5.99 -8.77
CA ALA A 66 -4.81 6.99 -9.50
C ALA A 66 -5.20 7.09 -10.98
N LEU A 67 -5.55 5.96 -11.61
CA LEU A 67 -5.88 5.90 -13.04
C LEU A 67 -7.34 6.26 -13.35
N TRP A 68 -8.28 5.79 -12.53
CA TRP A 68 -9.72 5.94 -12.81
C TRP A 68 -10.49 6.77 -11.79
N GLY A 69 -9.88 7.05 -10.63
CA GLY A 69 -10.60 7.62 -9.50
C GLY A 69 -11.69 6.67 -8.97
N PRO A 70 -12.51 7.16 -8.04
CA PRO A 70 -13.64 6.39 -7.54
C PRO A 70 -14.75 6.33 -8.61
N LYS A 71 -15.43 5.17 -8.71
CA LYS A 71 -16.57 5.00 -9.64
C LYS A 71 -17.71 5.97 -9.32
N GLU A 72 -17.89 6.26 -8.04
CA GLU A 72 -18.86 7.23 -7.53
C GLU A 72 -18.19 8.08 -6.46
N PRO A 73 -18.51 9.39 -6.37
CA PRO A 73 -17.96 10.23 -5.32
C PRO A 73 -18.41 9.72 -3.96
N MET A 74 -17.46 9.24 -3.16
CA MET A 74 -17.68 8.83 -1.78
C MET A 74 -17.14 9.93 -0.86
N THR A 75 -17.99 10.44 0.03
CA THR A 75 -17.57 11.38 1.07
C THR A 75 -17.60 10.66 2.41
N ILE A 76 -16.46 10.12 2.83
CA ILE A 76 -16.31 9.56 4.17
C ILE A 76 -15.83 10.66 5.11
N ARG A 77 -16.54 10.82 6.23
CA ARG A 77 -16.17 11.81 7.25
C ARG A 77 -14.94 11.37 8.03
N SER A 78 -14.95 10.14 8.55
CA SER A 78 -13.91 9.58 9.40
C SER A 78 -13.73 8.09 9.14
N VAL A 79 -12.50 7.61 9.29
CA VAL A 79 -12.13 6.21 9.10
C VAL A 79 -11.42 5.73 10.36
N VAL A 80 -11.76 4.52 10.82
CA VAL A 80 -11.05 3.84 11.89
C VAL A 80 -10.39 2.60 11.31
N ILE A 81 -9.08 2.46 11.52
CA ILE A 81 -8.30 1.28 11.16
C ILE A 81 -7.84 0.65 12.47
N ASP A 82 -8.37 -0.53 12.74
CA ASP A 82 -7.98 -1.37 13.88
C ASP A 82 -6.97 -2.42 13.42
N GLU A 83 -6.15 -2.92 14.34
CA GLU A 83 -5.04 -3.85 14.08
C GLU A 83 -4.12 -3.36 12.93
N ALA A 84 -3.85 -2.06 12.91
CA ALA A 84 -3.14 -1.42 11.81
C ALA A 84 -1.69 -1.90 11.65
N GLN A 85 -1.12 -2.54 12.65
CA GLN A 85 0.21 -3.15 12.56
C GLN A 85 0.28 -4.23 11.45
N ASP A 86 -0.84 -4.85 11.07
CA ASP A 86 -0.88 -5.85 10.00
C ASP A 86 -1.04 -5.24 8.59
N PHE A 87 -1.20 -3.91 8.49
CA PHE A 87 -1.26 -3.20 7.22
C PHE A 87 0.12 -2.74 6.78
N SER A 88 0.34 -2.63 5.47
CA SER A 88 1.50 -1.92 4.92
C SER A 88 1.22 -0.42 4.81
N LEU A 89 2.28 0.39 4.80
CA LEU A 89 2.18 1.85 4.59
C LEU A 89 1.42 2.21 3.31
N LEU A 90 1.66 1.45 2.23
CA LEU A 90 1.00 1.67 0.95
C LEU A 90 -0.49 1.36 1.00
N GLN A 91 -0.92 0.35 1.76
CA GLN A 91 -2.34 0.07 1.96
C GLN A 91 -3.03 1.22 2.70
N VAL A 92 -2.42 1.74 3.76
CA VAL A 92 -3.00 2.90 4.49
C VAL A 92 -3.04 4.14 3.60
N LEU A 93 -1.99 4.40 2.82
CA LEU A 93 -1.97 5.50 1.85
C LEU A 93 -3.06 5.36 0.78
N ALA A 94 -3.23 4.16 0.23
CA ALA A 94 -4.27 3.87 -0.76
C ALA A 94 -5.67 4.13 -0.18
N LEU A 95 -5.93 3.65 1.05
CA LEU A 95 -7.19 3.90 1.75
C LEU A 95 -7.45 5.38 1.98
N ARG A 96 -6.45 6.13 2.46
CA ARG A 96 -6.56 7.59 2.66
C ARG A 96 -6.97 8.30 1.36
N ASN A 97 -6.33 7.94 0.24
CA ASN A 97 -6.62 8.56 -1.06
C ASN A 97 -8.00 8.17 -1.59
N ILE A 98 -8.36 6.88 -1.53
CA ILE A 98 -9.65 6.37 -2.01
C ILE A 98 -10.82 6.98 -1.22
N LEU A 99 -10.67 7.06 0.10
CA LEU A 99 -11.72 7.56 1.00
C LEU A 99 -11.76 9.09 1.07
N ASN A 100 -10.77 9.75 0.45
CA ASN A 100 -10.65 11.20 0.32
C ASN A 100 -10.86 11.94 1.66
N THR A 101 -10.21 11.44 2.71
CA THR A 101 -10.29 12.04 4.05
C THR A 101 -8.94 11.97 4.76
N ASN A 102 -8.68 12.97 5.59
CA ASN A 102 -7.52 12.99 6.50
C ASN A 102 -7.91 12.62 7.94
N LEU A 103 -9.20 12.39 8.21
CA LEU A 103 -9.67 12.05 9.54
C LEU A 103 -9.62 10.53 9.75
N LEU A 104 -8.39 10.02 9.90
CA LEU A 104 -8.11 8.62 10.19
C LEU A 104 -7.77 8.46 11.67
N THR A 105 -8.36 7.47 12.31
CA THR A 105 -7.96 6.97 13.62
C THR A 105 -7.36 5.59 13.42
N ILE A 106 -6.07 5.46 13.73
CA ILE A 106 -5.30 4.25 13.49
C ILE A 106 -4.90 3.69 14.84
N MET A 107 -5.25 2.43 15.09
CA MET A 107 -5.05 1.73 16.34
C MET A 107 -4.33 0.41 16.08
N GLY A 108 -3.51 -0.02 17.04
CA GLY A 108 -2.79 -1.28 16.93
C GLY A 108 -1.69 -1.44 17.97
N ASP A 109 -1.13 -2.63 18.02
CA ASP A 109 0.00 -3.00 18.88
C ASP A 109 1.11 -3.64 18.03
N LEU A 110 2.24 -2.94 17.90
CA LEU A 110 3.39 -3.40 17.11
C LEU A 110 3.93 -4.74 17.60
N SER A 111 3.77 -5.07 18.89
CA SER A 111 4.23 -6.34 19.45
C SER A 111 3.36 -7.54 19.07
N GLN A 112 2.14 -7.29 18.58
CA GLN A 112 1.19 -8.32 18.15
C GLN A 112 1.18 -8.55 16.63
N GLY A 113 2.00 -7.82 15.87
CA GLY A 113 2.07 -7.96 14.43
C GLY A 113 2.41 -9.40 14.02
N ILE A 114 1.49 -10.05 13.29
CA ILE A 114 1.69 -11.44 12.85
C ILE A 114 2.65 -11.48 11.65
N HIS A 115 2.83 -10.34 10.98
CA HIS A 115 3.62 -10.20 9.76
C HIS A 115 4.65 -9.06 9.82
N GLY A 116 5.59 -9.12 10.77
CA GLY A 116 6.58 -8.06 11.00
C GLY A 116 7.49 -7.66 9.83
N TYR A 117 7.49 -8.36 8.70
CA TYR A 117 8.24 -7.96 7.50
C TYR A 117 7.39 -7.22 6.46
N ARG A 118 6.06 -7.20 6.62
CA ARG A 118 5.08 -6.57 5.70
C ARG A 118 4.25 -5.48 6.36
N GLY A 119 4.02 -5.62 7.66
CA GLY A 119 3.25 -4.70 8.48
C GLY A 119 3.99 -3.43 8.86
N ILE A 120 3.28 -2.51 9.53
CA ILE A 120 3.87 -1.33 10.14
C ILE A 120 4.71 -1.78 11.33
N ASN A 121 5.99 -1.40 11.32
CA ASN A 121 6.91 -1.67 12.42
C ASN A 121 7.24 -0.43 13.25
N ASP A 122 6.87 0.75 12.75
CA ASP A 122 7.10 2.03 13.40
C ASP A 122 5.96 3.00 13.05
N TRP A 123 5.21 3.43 14.07
CA TRP A 123 4.14 4.41 13.91
C TRP A 123 4.64 5.78 13.43
N THR A 124 5.91 6.12 13.67
CA THR A 124 6.51 7.36 13.19
C THR A 124 6.76 7.34 11.68
N GLU A 125 7.09 6.17 11.12
CA GLU A 125 7.22 5.96 9.68
C GLU A 125 5.87 6.16 8.99
N LEU A 126 4.78 5.66 9.60
CA LEU A 126 3.42 5.90 9.12
C LEU A 126 3.09 7.39 9.07
N ASN A 127 3.37 8.12 10.15
CA ASN A 127 3.08 9.56 10.20
C ASN A 127 3.87 10.34 9.13
N SER A 128 5.16 10.05 8.99
CA SER A 128 6.01 10.73 8.01
C SER A 128 5.68 10.38 6.55
N SER A 129 5.33 9.12 6.27
CA SER A 129 5.09 8.63 4.91
C SER A 129 3.66 8.88 4.42
N VAL A 130 2.68 8.91 5.34
CA VAL A 130 1.25 8.99 4.98
C VAL A 130 0.59 10.30 5.39
N PHE A 131 1.08 11.05 6.39
CA PHE A 131 0.36 12.21 6.95
C PHE A 131 1.19 13.51 7.04
N ASP A 132 2.34 13.57 6.37
CA ASP A 132 3.19 14.77 6.26
C ASP A 132 3.62 15.38 7.61
N GLN A 133 3.90 14.54 8.62
CA GLN A 133 4.38 14.81 10.00
C GLN A 133 3.61 15.84 10.86
N SER A 134 2.92 16.80 10.26
CA SER A 134 2.33 17.99 10.88
C SER A 134 0.84 17.82 11.18
N ASN A 135 0.22 16.73 10.71
CA ASN A 135 -1.23 16.54 10.76
C ASN A 135 -1.69 15.31 11.57
N ALA A 136 -0.78 14.57 12.23
CA ALA A 136 -1.16 13.42 13.04
C ALA A 136 -0.83 13.59 14.52
N HIS A 137 -1.77 13.21 15.38
CA HIS A 137 -1.58 13.10 16.82
C HIS A 137 -1.32 11.64 17.18
N TYR A 138 -0.16 11.37 17.80
CA TYR A 138 0.20 10.04 18.29
C TYR A 138 0.06 9.97 19.80
N VAL A 139 -0.64 8.94 20.30
CA VAL A 139 -0.89 8.72 21.72
C VAL A 139 -0.67 7.24 22.02
N THR A 140 0.13 6.94 23.04
CA THR A 140 0.33 5.58 23.55
C THR A 140 -0.53 5.36 24.79
N LEU A 141 -1.18 4.21 24.89
CA LEU A 141 -1.86 3.76 26.10
C LEU A 141 -0.97 2.75 26.83
N GLU A 142 -0.56 3.06 28.07
CA GLU A 142 0.37 2.23 28.84
C GLU A 142 -0.33 1.21 29.74
N ASN A 143 -1.62 1.41 30.03
CA ASN A 143 -2.38 0.54 30.94
C ASN A 143 -3.21 -0.48 30.17
N SER A 144 -3.02 -1.76 30.49
CA SER A 144 -3.93 -2.83 30.08
C SER A 144 -4.94 -3.10 31.19
N TYR A 145 -6.22 -3.13 30.82
CA TYR A 145 -7.33 -3.53 31.70
C TYR A 145 -7.78 -4.97 31.45
N GLN A 146 -7.09 -5.68 30.55
CA GLN A 146 -7.38 -7.07 30.27
C GLN A 146 -6.88 -7.94 31.43
N PRO A 147 -7.69 -8.89 31.92
CA PRO A 147 -7.24 -9.82 32.94
C PRO A 147 -6.06 -10.66 32.43
N PRO A 148 -5.13 -11.07 33.32
CA PRO A 148 -4.06 -12.00 33.00
C PRO A 148 -4.57 -13.40 32.64
#